data_AF-A0A485C7Z6-F1
#
_entry.id   AF-A0A485C7Z6-F1
#
_cell.length_a   1.000
_cell.length_b   1.000
_cell.length_c   1.000
_cell.angle_alpha   90.00
_cell.angle_beta   90.00
_cell.angle_gamma   90.00
#
_symmetry.space_group_name_H-M   'P 1'
#
loop_
_entity.id
_entity.type
_entity.pdbx_description
1 polymer ?
#
loop_
_entity_poly.entity_id
_entity_poly.type
_entity_poly.pdbx_seq_one_letter_code
_entity_poly.pdbx_strand_id
1 'polypeptide(L)' 'MIQCKRVYEDAAPDDGYRVLVDRLWPRGIKKEDLVYDEWCKDLTPSGRAAQSLPR' A
#
# COMPACT_ATOMS: atom_id res chain seq x y z
N MET A 1 6.92 11.67 9.08
CA MET A 1 7.66 10.45 8.67
C MET A 1 6.66 9.58 7.92
N ILE A 2 6.91 9.24 6.66
CA ILE A 2 5.98 8.44 5.84
C ILE A 2 6.36 6.96 6.02
N GLN A 3 5.39 6.10 6.34
CA GLN A 3 5.59 4.66 6.53
C GLN A 3 5.08 3.92 5.29
N CYS A 4 5.91 3.02 4.74
CA CYS A 4 5.51 2.13 3.65
C CYS A 4 5.24 0.75 4.24
N LYS A 5 3.97 0.35 4.28
CA LYS A 5 3.57 -1.02 4.65
C LYS A 5 3.11 -1.80 3.43
N ARG A 6 3.33 -3.11 3.46
CA ARG A 6 2.79 -4.00 2.45
C ARG A 6 1.28 -4.13 2.64
N VAL A 7 0.59 -4.37 1.52
CA VAL A 7 -0.83 -4.65 1.51
C VAL A 7 -1.23 -5.91 2.31
N TYR A 8 -0.28 -6.83 2.53
CA TYR A 8 -0.48 -8.05 3.32
C TYR A 8 -0.24 -7.84 4.82
N GLU A 9 0.22 -6.67 5.24
CA GLU A 9 0.39 -6.37 6.66
C GLU A 9 -0.90 -5.82 7.23
N ASP A 10 -1.26 -6.32 8.41
CA ASP A 10 -2.46 -5.87 9.14
C ASP A 10 -2.45 -4.35 9.34
N ALA A 11 -3.63 -3.78 9.20
CA ALA A 11 -3.83 -2.37 9.49
C ALA A 11 -3.67 -2.12 10.99
N ALA A 12 -2.65 -1.34 11.38
CA ALA A 12 -2.53 -0.91 12.75
C ALA A 12 -3.38 0.36 12.95
N PRO A 13 -4.06 0.52 14.10
CA PRO A 13 -4.82 1.74 14.41
C PRO A 13 -3.93 2.99 14.50
N ASP A 14 -2.61 2.81 14.62
CA ASP A 14 -1.61 3.90 14.65
C ASP A 14 -1.18 4.36 13.24
N ASP A 15 -1.58 3.67 12.17
CA ASP A 15 -1.22 4.06 10.79
C ASP A 15 -1.88 5.37 10.36
N GLY A 16 -2.95 5.81 11.02
CA GLY A 16 -3.67 7.03 10.69
C GLY A 16 -4.27 6.95 9.28
N TYR A 17 -3.83 7.84 8.39
CA TYR A 17 -4.37 8.01 7.04
C TYR A 17 -3.67 7.09 6.02
N ARG A 18 -4.42 6.20 5.37
CA ARG A 18 -3.87 5.14 4.49
C ARG A 18 -4.16 5.44 3.03
N VAL A 19 -3.11 5.58 2.23
CA VAL A 19 -3.23 5.76 0.77
C VAL A 19 -2.73 4.52 0.05
N LEU A 20 -3.62 3.84 -0.67
CA LEU A 20 -3.23 2.80 -1.60
C LEU A 20 -2.61 3.45 -2.83
N VAL A 21 -1.33 3.21 -3.08
CA VAL A 21 -0.60 3.76 -4.24
C VAL A 21 -0.38 2.76 -5.37
N ASP A 22 -1.04 1.59 -5.34
CA ASP A 22 -0.84 0.57 -6.38
C ASP A 22 -1.71 0.82 -7.62
N ARG A 23 -1.19 0.57 -8.84
CA ARG A 23 -2.01 0.60 -10.07
C ARG A 23 -2.87 -0.64 -10.22
N LEU A 24 -2.39 -1.77 -9.70
CA LEU A 24 -3.02 -3.06 -9.78
C LEU A 24 -3.54 -3.44 -8.41
N TRP A 25 -4.77 -3.93 -8.38
CA TRP A 25 -5.29 -4.49 -7.16
C TRP A 25 -4.50 -5.76 -6.79
N PRO A 26 -4.00 -5.87 -5.55
CA PRO A 26 -3.25 -7.05 -5.12
C PRO A 26 -4.14 -8.29 -5.16
N ARG A 27 -3.63 -9.32 -5.83
CA ARG A 27 -4.36 -10.58 -6.01
C ARG A 27 -4.51 -11.29 -4.66
N GLY A 28 -5.72 -11.77 -4.37
CA GLY A 28 -6.03 -12.50 -3.15
C GLY A 28 -6.51 -11.64 -1.97
N ILE A 29 -6.57 -10.31 -2.12
CA ILE A 29 -7.12 -9.40 -1.11
C ILE A 29 -8.49 -8.91 -1.59
N LYS A 30 -9.49 -8.91 -0.73
CA LYS A 30 -10.79 -8.29 -1.03
C LYS A 30 -10.71 -6.80 -0.77
N LYS A 31 -11.52 -6.00 -1.49
CA LYS A 31 -11.61 -4.55 -1.23
C LYS A 31 -12.01 -4.21 0.20
N GLU A 32 -12.73 -5.12 0.84
CA GLU A 32 -13.27 -5.02 2.19
C GLU A 32 -12.19 -5.33 3.24
N ASP A 33 -11.29 -6.28 2.94
CA ASP A 33 -10.15 -6.65 3.78
C ASP A 33 -9.07 -5.56 3.78
N LEU A 34 -8.95 -4.80 2.69
CA LEU A 34 -7.96 -3.74 2.61
C LEU A 34 -8.51 -2.44 3.21
N VAL A 35 -7.95 -2.05 4.35
CA VAL A 35 -8.22 -0.73 4.93
C VAL A 35 -7.38 0.32 4.21
N TYR A 36 -8.04 1.18 3.43
CA TYR A 36 -7.45 2.36 2.79
C TYR A 36 -8.46 3.51 2.77
N ASP A 37 -8.00 4.74 2.99
CA ASP A 37 -8.81 5.95 2.91
C ASP A 37 -8.90 6.46 1.46
N GLU A 38 -7.78 6.38 0.73
CA GLU A 38 -7.69 6.89 -0.64
C GLU A 38 -6.92 5.92 -1.54
N TRP A 39 -7.33 5.81 -2.81
CA TRP A 39 -6.62 5.04 -3.83
C TRP A 39 -5.98 5.97 -4.87
N CYS A 40 -4.70 6.29 -4.65
CA CYS A 40 -3.93 7.18 -5.50
C CYS A 40 -3.11 6.39 -6.55
N LYS A 41 -3.73 6.14 -7.71
CA LYS A 41 -3.12 5.42 -8.85
C LYS A 41 -2.04 6.21 -9.58
N ASP A 42 -1.97 7.52 -9.32
CA ASP A 42 -1.00 8.44 -9.93
C ASP A 42 0.36 8.37 -9.21
N LEU A 43 0.32 8.24 -7.88
CA LEU A 43 1.49 8.03 -7.03
C LEU A 43 2.17 6.67 -7.18
N THR A 44 1.63 5.78 -8.02
CA THR A 44 2.22 4.47 -8.25
C THR A 44 3.65 4.61 -8.75
N PRO A 45 4.64 3.96 -8.08
CA PRO A 45 6.02 4.07 -8.47
C PRO A 45 6.16 3.61 -9.91
N SER A 46 6.44 4.57 -10.80
CA SER A 46 6.63 4.33 -12.23
C SER A 46 7.99 3.66 -12.42
N GLY A 47 8.06 2.36 -12.15
CA GLY A 47 9.02 1.44 -12.76
C GLY A 47 10.53 1.72 -12.62
N ARG A 48 11.00 2.48 -11.62
CA ARG A 48 12.47 2.63 -11.41
C ARG A 48 12.88 2.65 -9.94
N ALA A 49 12.53 1.61 -9.21
CA ALA A 49 13.27 1.12 -8.04
C ALA A 49 12.51 -0.06 -7.41
N ALA A 50 12.78 -1.28 -7.85
CA ALA A 50 12.72 -2.42 -6.95
C ALA A 50 13.97 -2.35 -6.06
N GLN A 51 14.03 -1.38 -5.15
CA GLN A 51 15.05 -1.39 -4.11
C GLN A 51 14.59 -2.40 -3.08
N SER A 52 15.26 -3.55 -3.09
CA SER A 52 15.15 -4.61 -2.10
C SER A 52 15.09 -4.00 -0.69
N LEU A 53 13.91 -3.96 -0.09
CA LEU A 53 13.80 -3.81 1.36
C LEU A 53 14.44 -5.06 1.99
N PRO A 54 15.46 -4.92 2.85
CA PRO A 54 15.99 -6.06 3.58
C PRO A 54 14.90 -6.66 4.47
N ARG A 55 14.90 -7.99 4.54
CA ARG A 55 13.95 -8.82 5.30
C ARG A 55 13.90 -8.47 6.77
#